data_AF-A0A4Q2UN62-F1
#
_entry.id   AF-A0A4Q2UN62-F1
#
_cell.length_a   1.000
_cell.length_b   1.000
_cell.length_c   1.000
_cell.angle_alpha   90.00
_cell.angle_beta   90.00
_cell.angle_gamma   90.00
#
_symmetry.space_group_name_H-M   'P 1'
#
loop_
_entity.id
_entity.type
_entity.pdbx_description
1 polymer ?
#
loop_
_entity_poly.entity_id
_entity_poly.type
_entity_poly.pdbx_seq_one_letter_code
_entity_poly.pdbx_strand_id
1 'polypeptide(L)'
;MNAAKFEAKLRLATGNVVGISRPEQALLWMSEGEYPVEVVTLPAWVPIFWQPERSFFDEDGEWDDSLIQINQEVMVQMVYGANKWSARHLQLSSLKHLFREVGRVQRVYKRPRPEPGEFDLYLLVWFGFRWIGLRTRIVET
;
A
#
# COMPACT_ATOMS: atom_id res chain seq x y z
N MET A 1 4.20 1.34 -17.13
CA MET A 1 4.75 0.12 -16.48
C MET A 1 3.75 -1.04 -16.56
N ASN A 2 4.19 -2.29 -16.72
CA ASN A 2 3.31 -3.48 -16.74
C ASN A 2 3.16 -4.10 -15.34
N ALA A 3 2.16 -4.99 -15.19
CA ALA A 3 1.77 -5.59 -13.92
C ALA A 3 2.91 -6.36 -13.22
N ALA A 4 3.63 -7.22 -13.96
CA ALA A 4 4.72 -8.01 -13.41
C ALA A 4 5.90 -7.16 -12.93
N LYS A 5 6.27 -6.12 -13.72
CA LYS A 5 7.33 -5.18 -13.34
C LYS A 5 6.94 -4.35 -12.12
N PHE A 6 5.68 -3.94 -12.02
CA PHE A 6 5.17 -3.23 -10.85
C PHE A 6 5.23 -4.09 -9.59
N GLU A 7 4.73 -5.33 -9.65
CA GLU A 7 4.76 -6.26 -8.52
C GLU A 7 6.20 -6.56 -8.06
N ALA A 8 7.12 -6.79 -9.01
CA ALA A 8 8.53 -7.01 -8.68
C ALA A 8 9.16 -5.80 -8.00
N LYS A 9 8.89 -4.59 -8.49
CA LYS A 9 9.37 -3.34 -7.86
C LYS A 9 8.75 -3.13 -6.46
N LEU A 10 7.47 -3.47 -6.26
CA LEU A 10 6.85 -3.42 -4.92
C LEU A 10 7.54 -4.37 -3.95
N ARG A 11 7.79 -5.62 -4.35
CA ARG A 11 8.45 -6.62 -3.50
C ARG A 11 9.85 -6.18 -3.09
N LEU A 12 10.59 -5.58 -4.01
CA LEU A 12 11.91 -5.02 -3.72
C LEU A 12 11.82 -3.84 -2.76
N ALA A 13 10.85 -2.94 -2.95
CA ALA A 13 10.66 -1.77 -2.10
C ALA A 13 10.21 -2.11 -0.67
N THR A 14 9.43 -3.18 -0.48
CA THR A 14 8.96 -3.61 0.85
C THR A 14 9.90 -4.60 1.55
N GLY A 15 10.99 -5.03 0.91
CA GLY A 15 11.87 -6.07 1.43
C GLY A 15 11.30 -7.50 1.33
N ASN A 16 10.22 -7.71 0.57
CA ASN A 16 9.57 -9.00 0.36
C ASN A 16 10.16 -9.76 -0.84
N VAL A 17 11.48 -9.97 -0.86
CA VAL A 17 12.17 -10.72 -1.92
C VAL A 17 12.16 -12.22 -1.59
N VAL A 18 11.63 -13.04 -2.50
CA VAL A 18 11.60 -14.50 -2.38
C VAL A 18 13.04 -15.01 -2.21
N GLY A 19 13.32 -15.68 -1.09
CA GLY A 19 14.62 -16.31 -0.79
C GLY A 19 15.51 -15.56 0.20
N ILE A 20 15.19 -14.31 0.57
CA ILE A 20 15.89 -13.56 1.62
C ILE A 20 14.85 -12.77 2.43
N SER A 21 14.08 -13.45 3.26
CA SER A 21 13.28 -12.78 4.29
C SER A 21 14.21 -12.39 5.44
N ARG A 22 14.86 -11.24 5.32
CA ARG A 22 15.53 -10.61 6.47
C ARG A 22 14.48 -9.75 7.19
N PRO A 23 13.93 -10.18 8.33
CA PRO A 23 12.86 -9.45 9.03
C PRO A 23 13.27 -8.01 9.39
N GLU A 24 14.57 -7.76 9.53
CA GLU A 24 15.15 -6.43 9.75
C GLU A 24 15.04 -5.44 8.57
N GLN A 25 14.60 -5.90 7.38
CA GLN A 25 14.43 -5.10 6.16
C GLN A 25 12.97 -5.00 5.69
N ALA A 26 12.05 -5.73 6.33
CA ALA A 26 10.64 -5.66 6.02
C ALA A 26 10.10 -4.25 6.33
N LEU A 27 9.34 -3.70 5.39
CA LEU A 27 8.59 -2.47 5.66
C LEU A 27 7.45 -2.80 6.62
N LEU A 28 7.34 -2.03 7.70
CA LEU A 28 6.33 -2.22 8.74
C LEU A 28 5.36 -1.03 8.74
N TRP A 29 4.10 -1.29 9.02
CA TRP A 29 3.10 -0.32 9.41
C TRP A 29 3.19 -0.07 10.91
N MET A 30 3.31 1.20 11.29
CA MET A 30 3.29 1.61 12.69
C MET A 30 1.91 2.16 13.02
N SER A 31 1.16 1.44 13.85
CA SER A 31 -0.07 1.91 14.50
C SER A 31 0.09 1.72 16.01
N GLU A 32 -0.90 1.19 16.70
CA GLU A 32 -0.73 0.69 18.08
C GLU A 32 0.16 -0.55 18.17
N GLY A 33 0.53 -1.13 17.03
CA GLY A 33 1.54 -2.17 16.89
C GLY A 33 2.36 -2.04 15.60
N GLU A 34 3.39 -2.88 15.46
CA GLU A 34 4.18 -3.02 14.24
C GLU A 34 3.64 -4.19 13.41
N TYR A 35 3.14 -3.91 12.20
CA TYR A 35 2.60 -4.94 11.32
C TYR A 35 3.34 -4.96 9.98
N PRO A 36 3.66 -6.13 9.41
CA PRO A 36 4.34 -6.18 8.11
C PRO A 36 3.49 -5.60 7.00
N VAL A 37 4.13 -4.94 6.04
CA VAL A 37 3.53 -4.52 4.77
C VAL A 37 3.78 -5.62 3.75
N GLU A 38 2.70 -6.23 3.28
CA GLU A 38 2.70 -7.35 2.34
C GLU A 38 2.39 -6.86 0.92
N VAL A 39 3.04 -7.48 -0.08
CA VAL A 39 2.63 -7.30 -1.47
C VAL A 39 1.52 -8.29 -1.79
N VAL A 40 0.39 -7.77 -2.27
CA VAL A 40 -0.79 -8.58 -2.57
C VAL A 40 -1.20 -8.44 -4.04
N THR A 41 -1.70 -9.54 -4.58
CA THR A 41 -2.38 -9.57 -5.88
C THR A 41 -3.79 -10.13 -5.67
N LEU A 42 -4.80 -9.35 -6.05
CA LEU A 42 -6.20 -9.72 -5.94
C LEU A 42 -6.84 -9.82 -7.34
N PRO A 43 -7.72 -10.81 -7.58
CA PRO A 43 -8.54 -10.83 -8.78
C PRO A 43 -9.39 -9.56 -8.94
N ALA A 44 -9.75 -9.20 -10.18
CA ALA A 44 -10.61 -8.06 -10.50
C ALA A 44 -11.88 -7.95 -9.64
N TRP A 45 -12.53 -9.09 -9.42
CA TRP A 45 -13.83 -9.18 -8.78
C TRP A 45 -13.76 -9.03 -7.26
N VAL A 46 -12.59 -9.13 -6.63
CA VAL A 46 -12.50 -9.06 -5.16
C VAL A 46 -12.81 -7.64 -4.67
N PRO A 47 -12.14 -6.58 -5.15
CA PRO A 47 -12.39 -5.22 -4.67
C PRO A 47 -13.59 -4.54 -5.34
N ILE A 48 -14.32 -5.23 -6.23
CA ILE A 48 -15.46 -4.65 -6.97
C ILE A 48 -16.63 -4.30 -6.05
N PHE A 49 -16.80 -5.07 -4.97
CA PHE A 49 -17.85 -4.87 -3.96
C PHE A 49 -17.34 -4.11 -2.73
N TRP A 50 -16.08 -3.71 -2.72
CA TRP A 50 -15.53 -2.94 -1.62
C TRP A 50 -15.83 -1.47 -1.87
N GLN A 51 -16.41 -0.82 -0.86
CA GLN A 51 -16.43 0.64 -0.85
C GLN A 51 -14.97 1.11 -0.63
N PRO A 52 -14.40 1.84 -1.59
CA PRO A 52 -13.11 2.46 -1.35
C PRO A 52 -13.29 3.52 -0.26
N GLU A 53 -12.26 3.71 0.58
CA GLU A 53 -12.32 4.69 1.67
C GLU A 53 -12.66 6.11 1.18
N ARG A 54 -12.42 6.39 -0.11
CA ARG A 54 -13.04 7.46 -0.92
C ARG A 54 -12.93 7.03 -2.41
N SER A 55 -13.86 7.46 -3.26
CA SER A 55 -13.73 7.29 -4.73
C SER A 55 -13.05 8.54 -5.27
N PHE A 56 -12.01 8.40 -6.10
CA PHE A 56 -11.02 9.46 -6.31
C PHE A 56 -10.73 9.78 -7.78
N PHE A 57 -11.78 9.79 -8.59
CA PHE A 57 -11.81 10.69 -9.72
C PHE A 57 -12.60 11.91 -9.23
N ASP A 58 -12.18 13.13 -9.56
CA ASP A 58 -13.13 14.24 -9.51
C ASP A 58 -14.30 13.95 -10.50
N GLU A 59 -15.36 14.74 -10.44
CA GLU A 59 -16.51 14.57 -11.34
C GLU A 59 -16.12 14.67 -12.83
N ASP A 60 -14.93 15.19 -13.13
CA ASP A 60 -14.36 15.39 -14.46
C ASP A 60 -13.39 14.29 -14.92
N GLY A 61 -13.08 13.32 -14.05
CA GLY A 61 -12.18 12.21 -14.37
C GLY A 61 -10.69 12.54 -14.30
N GLU A 62 -10.31 13.70 -13.75
CA GLU A 62 -8.92 14.09 -13.55
C GLU A 62 -8.32 13.48 -12.27
N TRP A 63 -6.99 13.40 -12.29
CA TRP A 63 -6.20 12.89 -11.18
C TRP A 63 -6.12 13.94 -10.07
N ASP A 64 -6.82 13.71 -8.96
CA ASP A 64 -6.71 14.59 -7.79
C ASP A 64 -5.37 14.37 -7.05
N ASP A 65 -4.53 15.40 -6.98
CA ASP A 65 -3.23 15.39 -6.27
C ASP A 65 -3.39 15.18 -4.74
N SER A 66 -4.60 15.32 -4.18
CA SER A 66 -4.92 14.93 -2.80
C SER A 66 -4.69 13.43 -2.53
N LEU A 67 -4.71 12.61 -3.59
CA LEU A 67 -4.39 11.17 -3.56
C LEU A 67 -2.94 10.88 -3.24
N ILE A 68 -2.02 11.68 -3.80
CA ILE A 68 -0.61 11.60 -3.48
C ILE A 68 -0.45 11.93 -2.00
N GLN A 69 -1.21 12.91 -1.48
CA GLN A 69 -1.15 13.32 -0.08
C GLN A 69 -1.66 12.24 0.88
N ILE A 70 -2.79 11.59 0.62
CA ILE A 70 -3.31 10.48 1.45
C ILE A 70 -2.39 9.25 1.36
N ASN A 71 -1.95 8.89 0.15
CA ASN A 71 -0.93 7.83 -0.01
C ASN A 71 0.35 8.20 0.73
N GLN A 72 0.75 9.48 0.73
CA GLN A 72 1.90 9.97 1.47
C GLN A 72 1.67 9.93 2.97
N GLU A 73 0.48 10.22 3.49
CA GLU A 73 0.12 10.14 4.91
C GLU A 73 0.13 8.69 5.39
N VAL A 74 -0.53 7.79 4.65
CA VAL A 74 -0.51 6.34 4.86
C VAL A 74 0.93 5.81 4.82
N MET A 75 1.72 6.22 3.83
CA MET A 75 3.13 5.86 3.75
C MET A 75 3.97 6.48 4.88
N VAL A 76 3.69 7.70 5.32
CA VAL A 76 4.40 8.35 6.44
C VAL A 76 4.12 7.63 7.76
N GLN A 77 2.89 7.13 7.97
CA GLN A 77 2.56 6.28 9.11
C GLN A 77 3.37 4.97 9.13
N MET A 78 3.81 4.43 7.99
CA MET A 78 4.73 3.28 7.95
C MET A 78 6.13 3.57 8.55
N VAL A 79 6.51 4.84 8.73
CA VAL A 79 7.87 5.21 9.19
C VAL A 79 7.90 5.78 10.60
N TYR A 80 6.76 6.10 11.18
CA TYR A 80 6.69 6.73 12.49
C TYR A 80 6.98 5.72 13.62
N GLY A 81 8.26 5.53 13.96
CA GLY A 81 8.65 4.82 15.18
C GLY A 81 9.97 4.04 15.19
N ALA A 82 10.76 3.98 14.11
CA ALA A 82 12.01 3.20 14.12
C ALA A 82 13.30 4.02 14.22
N ASN A 83 14.19 3.55 15.10
CA ASN A 83 15.62 3.90 15.22
C ASN A 83 16.47 3.72 13.93
N LYS A 84 15.86 3.40 12.77
CA LYS A 84 16.50 3.24 11.45
C LYS A 84 15.82 4.13 10.39
N TRP A 85 15.68 5.41 10.70
CA TRP A 85 14.94 6.40 9.92
C TRP A 85 15.41 6.50 8.44
N SER A 86 16.72 6.39 8.17
CA SER A 86 17.28 6.57 6.83
C SER A 86 16.93 5.46 5.82
N ALA A 87 17.02 4.19 6.23
CA ALA A 87 16.72 3.06 5.35
C ALA A 87 15.22 2.98 5.01
N ARG A 88 14.35 3.22 6.01
CA ARG A 88 12.90 3.22 5.78
C ARG A 88 12.43 4.41 4.94
N HIS A 89 13.07 5.57 5.06
CA HIS A 89 12.78 6.73 4.22
C HIS A 89 13.05 6.46 2.74
N LEU A 90 14.13 5.74 2.41
CA LEU A 90 14.43 5.32 1.03
C LEU A 90 13.38 4.35 0.48
N GLN A 91 12.92 3.39 1.30
CA GLN A 91 11.85 2.47 0.92
C GLN A 91 10.53 3.22 0.65
N LEU A 92 10.17 4.18 1.51
CA LEU A 92 9.00 5.03 1.27
C LEU A 92 9.12 5.90 0.03
N SER A 93 10.28 6.54 -0.17
CA SER A 93 10.51 7.38 -1.35
C SER A 93 10.39 6.54 -2.63
N SER A 94 10.92 5.31 -2.61
CA SER A 94 10.79 4.35 -3.70
C SER A 94 9.33 3.96 -3.96
N LEU A 95 8.54 3.70 -2.91
CA LEU A 95 7.11 3.42 -3.04
C LEU A 95 6.34 4.62 -3.59
N LYS A 96 6.56 5.83 -3.04
CA LYS A 96 5.96 7.08 -3.55
C LYS A 96 6.24 7.26 -5.04
N HIS A 97 7.49 7.07 -5.44
CA HIS A 97 7.88 7.18 -6.84
C HIS A 97 7.20 6.10 -7.70
N LEU A 98 7.13 4.86 -7.21
CA LEU A 98 6.55 3.73 -7.93
C LEU A 98 5.05 3.90 -8.20
N PHE A 99 4.29 4.32 -7.18
CA PHE A 99 2.87 4.61 -7.31
C PHE A 99 2.64 5.86 -8.16
N ARG A 100 3.56 6.83 -8.19
CA ARG A 100 3.46 7.95 -9.16
C ARG A 100 3.75 7.51 -10.60
N GLU A 101 4.79 6.72 -10.81
CA GLU A 101 5.25 6.24 -12.14
C GLU A 101 4.21 5.33 -12.80
N VAL A 102 3.43 4.56 -12.02
CA VAL A 102 2.47 3.62 -12.59
C VAL A 102 1.32 4.32 -13.32
N GLY A 103 0.92 5.53 -12.89
CA GLY A 103 -0.08 6.37 -13.57
C GLY A 103 -1.42 5.67 -13.84
N ARG A 104 -1.79 4.69 -13.00
CA ARG A 104 -2.98 3.84 -13.14
C ARG A 104 -3.93 4.07 -11.99
N VAL A 105 -5.21 3.70 -12.18
CA VAL A 105 -6.23 3.76 -11.13
C VAL A 105 -5.73 3.10 -9.85
N GLN A 106 -5.73 3.86 -8.76
CA GLN A 106 -5.32 3.40 -7.43
C GLN A 106 -6.48 3.55 -6.47
N ARG A 107 -6.60 2.64 -5.51
CA ARG A 107 -7.65 2.67 -4.51
C ARG A 107 -7.13 2.22 -3.16
N VAL A 108 -7.56 2.92 -2.13
CA VAL A 108 -7.37 2.52 -0.74
C VAL A 108 -8.64 1.87 -0.23
N TYR A 109 -8.50 0.72 0.40
CA TYR A 109 -9.58 -0.01 1.02
C TYR A 109 -9.24 -0.32 2.46
N LYS A 110 -10.18 -0.08 3.37
CA LYS A 110 -10.09 -0.50 4.76
C LYS A 110 -11.14 -1.58 5.00
N ARG A 111 -10.72 -2.73 5.52
CA ARG A 111 -11.59 -3.89 5.73
C ARG A 111 -11.56 -4.31 7.19
N PRO A 112 -12.72 -4.43 7.86
CA PRO A 112 -12.74 -4.90 9.24
C PRO A 112 -12.26 -6.35 9.32
N ARG A 113 -11.53 -6.67 10.38
CA ARG A 113 -11.17 -8.04 10.77
C ARG A 113 -12.18 -8.57 11.80
N PRO A 114 -12.15 -9.87 12.13
CA PRO A 114 -13.01 -10.43 13.19
C PRO A 114 -12.74 -9.83 14.58
N GLU A 115 -11.50 -9.39 14.82
CA GLU A 115 -11.09 -8.72 16.05
C GLU A 115 -11.60 -7.26 16.06
N PRO A 116 -12.34 -6.82 17.09
CA PRO A 116 -12.82 -5.43 17.20
C PRO A 116 -11.66 -4.44 17.22
N GLY A 117 -11.81 -3.31 16.51
CA GLY A 117 -10.76 -2.28 16.41
C GLY A 117 -9.66 -2.63 15.41
N GLU A 118 -9.76 -3.75 14.71
CA GLU A 118 -8.74 -4.16 13.76
C GLU A 118 -9.19 -4.13 12.31
N PHE A 119 -8.30 -3.65 11.44
CA PHE A 119 -8.58 -3.52 10.03
C PHE A 119 -7.40 -3.99 9.19
N ASP A 120 -7.71 -4.52 8.02
CA ASP A 120 -6.74 -4.68 6.94
C ASP A 120 -6.86 -3.46 6.01
N LEU A 121 -5.77 -2.73 5.85
CA LEU A 121 -5.63 -1.64 4.90
C LEU A 121 -5.00 -2.16 3.62
N TYR A 122 -5.59 -1.83 2.48
CA TYR A 122 -5.11 -2.18 1.15
C TYR A 122 -4.86 -0.92 0.34
N LEU A 123 -3.70 -0.81 -0.29
CA LEU A 123 -3.39 0.20 -1.30
C LEU A 123 -3.18 -0.52 -2.63
N LEU A 124 -4.14 -0.45 -3.55
CA LEU A 124 -4.21 -1.29 -4.74
C LEU A 124 -4.16 -0.46 -6.03
N VAL A 125 -3.51 -1.01 -7.06
CA VAL A 125 -3.45 -0.44 -8.42
C VAL A 125 -4.10 -1.38 -9.43
N TRP A 126 -4.88 -0.83 -10.34
CA TRP A 126 -5.63 -1.59 -11.33
C TRP A 126 -4.82 -1.96 -12.59
N PHE A 127 -4.76 -3.26 -12.89
CA PHE A 127 -4.11 -3.80 -14.09
C PHE A 127 -5.08 -4.59 -14.98
N GLY A 128 -6.32 -4.12 -15.13
CA GLY A 128 -7.29 -4.63 -16.12
C GLY A 128 -7.99 -5.95 -15.75
N PHE A 129 -7.29 -6.92 -15.17
CA PHE A 129 -7.88 -8.18 -14.70
C PHE A 129 -7.51 -8.53 -13.26
N ARG A 130 -6.67 -7.69 -12.64
CA ARG A 130 -6.21 -7.87 -11.27
C ARG A 130 -5.82 -6.53 -10.65
N TRP A 131 -5.91 -6.50 -9.33
CA TRP A 131 -5.40 -5.45 -8.48
C TRP A 131 -4.07 -5.90 -7.89
N ILE A 132 -3.07 -5.03 -7.90
CA ILE A 132 -1.75 -5.31 -7.32
C ILE A 132 -1.41 -4.16 -6.39
N GLY A 133 -0.88 -4.47 -5.21
CA GLY A 133 -0.58 -3.42 -4.27
C GLY A 133 -0.03 -3.90 -2.95
N LEU A 134 -0.27 -3.09 -1.92
CA LEU A 134 0.17 -3.33 -0.56
C LEU A 134 -1.02 -3.68 0.34
N ARG A 135 -0.77 -4.52 1.35
CA ARG A 135 -1.69 -4.83 2.44
C ARG A 135 -0.95 -4.69 3.75
N THR A 136 -1.61 -4.17 4.78
CA THR A 136 -1.11 -4.25 6.15
C THR A 136 -2.25 -4.28 7.16
N ARG A 137 -1.96 -4.70 8.38
CA ARG A 137 -2.90 -4.66 9.51
C ARG A 137 -2.73 -3.35 10.25
N ILE A 138 -3.85 -2.77 10.65
CA ILE A 138 -3.91 -1.56 11.48
C ILE A 138 -4.84 -1.84 12.67
N VAL A 139 -4.52 -1.25 13.80
CA VAL A 139 -5.37 -1.25 15.00
C VAL A 139 -5.72 0.18 15.32
N GLU A 140 -7.01 0.43 15.53
CA GLU A 140 -7.58 1.72 15.93
C GLU A 140 -8.44 1.51 17.17
N THR A 141 -8.12 2.23 18.26
CA THR A 141 -8.92 2.27 19.50
C THR A 141 -9.89 3.45 19.56
#